data_AF-A0AAD6P7H9-F1
#
_entry.id   AF-A0AAD6P7H9-F1
#
_cell.length_a   1.000
_cell.length_b   1.000
_cell.length_c   1.000
_cell.angle_alpha   90.00
_cell.angle_beta   90.00
_cell.angle_gamma   90.00
#
_symmetry.space_group_name_H-M   'P 1'
#
loop_
_entity.id
_entity.type
_entity.pdbx_description
1 polymer ?
#
loop_
_entity_poly.entity_id
_entity_poly.type
_entity_poly.pdbx_seq_one_letter_code
_entity_poly.pdbx_strand_id
1 'polypeptide(L)'
;MGHTLACYPALSLLARLVAYVSILTIILIIVLIIVRYLESGDCGGGGGGGGGGDKSSCSEELYDRTVCVICYDEERNCFYVPCGHCATCYVCAQRIFNSENKVCPVCRRFIGKIRKLFAP
;
A
#
# COMPACT_ATOMS: atom_id res chain seq x y z
N MET A 1 -27.75 55.53 13.52
CA MET A 1 -27.41 54.09 13.46
C MET A 1 -27.54 53.59 12.01
N GLY A 2 -26.51 53.77 11.17
CA GLY A 2 -26.63 53.44 9.73
C GLY A 2 -25.34 53.01 9.02
N HIS A 3 -24.23 52.82 9.73
CA HIS A 3 -22.92 52.51 9.11
C HIS A 3 -22.63 51.01 8.93
N THR A 4 -23.54 50.10 9.33
CA THR A 4 -23.29 48.65 9.30
C THR A 4 -23.89 47.91 8.10
N LEU A 5 -24.74 48.55 7.29
CA LEU A 5 -25.48 47.87 6.21
C LEU A 5 -24.74 47.83 4.85
N ALA A 6 -23.75 48.71 4.63
CA ALA A 6 -23.00 48.75 3.38
C ALA A 6 -21.88 47.69 3.26
N CYS A 7 -21.45 47.10 4.39
CA CYS A 7 -20.40 46.06 4.41
C CYS A 7 -20.97 44.63 4.33
N TYR A 8 -22.26 44.44 4.61
CA TYR A 8 -22.92 43.14 4.63
C TYR A 8 -22.83 42.34 3.32
N PRO A 9 -23.02 42.93 2.10
CA PRO A 9 -22.90 42.18 0.86
C PRO A 9 -21.45 41.76 0.57
N ALA A 10 -20.46 42.65 0.78
CA ALA A 10 -19.05 42.33 0.58
C ALA A 10 -18.54 41.27 1.57
N LEU A 11 -18.93 41.37 2.85
CA LEU A 11 -18.56 40.39 3.88
C LEU A 11 -19.23 39.02 3.60
N SER A 12 -20.45 39.01 3.06
CA SER A 12 -21.13 37.77 2.65
C SER A 12 -20.48 37.11 1.43
N LEU A 13 -19.99 37.90 0.46
CA LEU A 13 -19.28 37.39 -0.70
C LEU A 13 -17.90 36.86 -0.32
N LEU A 14 -17.19 37.56 0.57
CA LEU A 14 -15.91 37.08 1.11
C LEU A 14 -16.10 35.79 1.91
N ALA A 15 -17.13 35.71 2.77
CA ALA A 15 -17.43 34.50 3.52
C ALA A 15 -17.78 33.31 2.61
N ARG A 16 -18.57 33.54 1.55
CA ARG A 16 -18.88 32.53 0.53
C ARG A 16 -17.66 32.11 -0.26
N LEU A 17 -16.78 33.05 -0.62
CA LEU A 17 -15.53 32.75 -1.32
C LEU A 17 -14.58 31.93 -0.44
N VAL A 18 -14.42 32.32 0.83
CA VAL A 18 -13.60 31.58 1.80
C VAL A 18 -14.14 30.17 2.01
N ALA A 19 -15.47 30.02 2.17
CA ALA A 19 -16.11 28.71 2.27
C ALA A 19 -15.91 27.87 1.00
N TYR A 20 -16.04 28.47 -0.19
CA TYR A 20 -15.84 27.75 -1.45
C TYR A 20 -14.39 27.30 -1.63
N VAL A 21 -13.43 28.18 -1.36
CA VAL A 21 -12.00 27.87 -1.47
C VAL A 21 -11.60 26.81 -0.44
N SER A 22 -12.10 26.88 0.80
CA SER A 22 -11.82 25.86 1.81
C SER A 22 -12.42 24.50 1.46
N ILE A 23 -13.65 24.48 0.94
CA ILE A 23 -14.27 23.24 0.45
C ILE A 23 -13.48 22.67 -0.72
N LEU A 24 -13.08 23.51 -1.69
CA LEU A 24 -12.30 23.07 -2.84
C LEU A 24 -10.94 22.49 -2.44
N THR A 25 -10.23 23.12 -1.50
CA THR A 25 -8.95 22.59 -1.03
C THR A 25 -9.11 21.27 -0.28
N ILE A 26 -10.15 21.14 0.56
CA ILE A 26 -10.48 19.89 1.25
C ILE A 26 -10.80 18.79 0.24
N ILE A 27 -11.61 19.08 -0.79
CA ILE A 27 -11.93 18.11 -1.85
C ILE A 27 -10.66 17.66 -2.58
N LEU A 28 -9.77 18.58 -2.95
CA LEU A 28 -8.51 18.22 -3.60
C LEU A 28 -7.62 17.37 -2.68
N ILE A 29 -7.53 17.69 -1.39
CA ILE A 29 -6.80 16.88 -0.41
C ILE A 29 -7.39 15.47 -0.30
N ILE A 30 -8.73 15.35 -0.20
CA ILE A 30 -9.41 14.05 -0.14
C ILE A 30 -9.16 13.24 -1.40
N VAL A 31 -9.27 13.85 -2.59
CA VAL A 31 -8.99 13.17 -3.86
C VAL A 31 -7.53 12.70 -3.92
N LEU A 32 -6.58 13.53 -3.49
CA LEU A 32 -5.17 13.15 -3.42
C LEU A 32 -4.94 12.00 -2.43
N ILE A 33 -5.60 12.01 -1.27
CA ILE A 33 -5.55 10.91 -0.29
C ILE A 33 -6.13 9.64 -0.89
N ILE A 34 -7.29 9.68 -1.55
CA ILE A 34 -7.91 8.52 -2.19
C ILE A 34 -7.00 7.96 -3.30
N VAL A 35 -6.48 8.81 -4.17
CA VAL A 35 -5.56 8.39 -5.25
C VAL A 35 -4.30 7.77 -4.65
N ARG A 36 -3.72 8.38 -3.60
CA ARG A 36 -2.57 7.82 -2.88
C ARG A 36 -2.91 6.51 -2.18
N TYR A 37 -4.11 6.35 -1.64
CA TYR A 37 -4.59 5.14 -0.99
C TYR A 37 -4.83 4.00 -2.00
N LEU A 38 -5.36 4.31 -3.18
CA LEU A 38 -5.52 3.34 -4.27
C LEU A 38 -4.16 2.93 -4.88
N GLU A 39 -3.22 3.87 -4.97
CA GLU A 39 -1.84 3.59 -5.36
C GLU A 39 -1.08 2.82 -4.26
N SER A 40 -1.44 3.08 -2.99
CA SER A 40 -0.93 2.41 -1.80
C SER A 40 -1.91 1.36 -1.30
N GLY A 41 -2.44 0.51 -2.19
CA GLY A 41 -3.13 -0.75 -1.85
C GLY A 41 -2.20 -1.73 -1.12
N ASP A 42 -1.61 -1.25 -0.04
CA ASP A 42 -0.76 -1.89 0.94
C ASP A 42 -1.72 -2.47 1.97
N CYS A 43 -1.72 -3.79 2.03
CA CYS A 43 -2.33 -4.56 3.09
C CYS A 43 -1.75 -4.10 4.44
N GLY A 44 -2.49 -3.23 5.13
CA GLY A 44 -2.21 -2.85 6.50
C GLY A 44 -2.25 -4.07 7.41
N GLY A 45 -1.07 -4.59 7.72
CA GLY A 45 -0.86 -5.56 8.78
C GLY A 45 -1.27 -4.95 10.12
N GLY A 46 -2.34 -5.49 10.70
CA GLY A 46 -2.70 -5.25 12.09
C GLY A 46 -1.69 -5.94 13.00
N GLY A 47 -0.89 -5.14 13.70
CA GLY A 47 -0.14 -5.61 14.86
C GLY A 47 -1.07 -5.86 16.04
N GLY A 48 -1.06 -7.08 16.55
CA GLY A 48 -1.64 -7.48 17.83
C GLY A 48 -0.89 -8.69 18.35
N GLY A 49 0.08 -8.46 19.22
CA GLY A 49 0.92 -9.52 19.78
C GLY A 49 0.21 -10.32 20.87
N GLY A 50 0.56 -11.62 20.96
CA GLY A 50 0.82 -12.27 22.24
C GLY A 50 -0.27 -13.18 22.82
N GLY A 51 -0.57 -14.30 22.18
CA GLY A 51 -1.00 -15.55 22.82
C GLY A 51 -0.44 -16.67 21.94
N GLY A 52 0.38 -17.62 22.40
CA GLY A 52 0.26 -18.41 23.61
C GLY A 52 -0.12 -19.82 23.16
N GLY A 53 0.87 -20.74 23.11
CA GLY A 53 0.66 -22.16 22.87
C GLY A 53 0.34 -22.55 21.42
N ASP A 54 0.61 -23.73 20.89
CA ASP A 54 1.37 -24.92 21.26
C ASP A 54 1.47 -25.76 19.96
N LYS A 55 2.46 -26.64 19.88
CA LYS A 55 2.63 -27.51 18.70
C LYS A 55 1.45 -28.49 18.61
N SER A 56 0.75 -28.52 17.48
CA SER A 56 -0.04 -29.70 17.08
C SER A 56 -0.09 -29.85 15.57
N SER A 57 0.36 -31.01 15.10
CA SER A 57 0.20 -31.47 13.72
C SER A 57 -1.18 -32.10 13.54
N CYS A 58 -1.96 -31.67 12.54
CA CYS A 58 -2.59 -32.56 11.53
C CYS A 58 -3.66 -31.84 10.68
N SER A 59 -3.53 -32.02 9.36
CA SER A 59 -4.56 -32.11 8.30
C SER A 59 -5.44 -30.90 7.92
N GLU A 60 -5.15 -30.41 6.70
CA GLU A 60 -6.03 -29.87 5.65
C GLU A 60 -6.69 -28.47 5.79
N GLU A 61 -6.54 -27.67 4.70
CA GLU A 61 -7.21 -26.39 4.37
C GLU A 61 -6.53 -25.03 4.70
N LEU A 62 -5.21 -24.89 4.52
CA LEU A 62 -4.60 -23.58 4.24
C LEU A 62 -3.50 -23.67 3.18
N TYR A 63 -3.80 -24.29 2.03
CA TYR A 63 -3.00 -24.01 0.84
C TYR A 63 -3.03 -22.50 0.59
N ASP A 64 -1.88 -21.97 0.16
CA ASP A 64 -1.79 -20.78 -0.68
C ASP A 64 -1.58 -19.40 -0.02
N ARG A 65 -1.13 -19.34 1.24
CA ARG A 65 -0.52 -18.08 1.74
C ARG A 65 0.99 -18.03 1.59
N THR A 66 1.67 -19.12 1.26
CA THR A 66 3.15 -19.21 1.17
C THR A 66 3.67 -19.60 -0.21
N VAL A 67 2.79 -19.87 -1.17
CA VAL A 67 3.15 -20.26 -2.55
C VAL A 67 3.41 -19.03 -3.41
N CYS A 68 4.23 -19.18 -4.44
CA CYS A 68 4.57 -18.12 -5.38
C CYS A 68 3.31 -17.62 -6.11
N VAL A 69 3.01 -16.33 -5.98
CA VAL A 69 1.82 -15.69 -6.60
C VAL A 69 1.87 -15.56 -8.13
N ILE A 70 2.86 -16.17 -8.77
CA ILE A 70 3.11 -16.09 -10.22
C ILE A 70 2.91 -17.45 -10.86
N CYS A 71 3.58 -18.48 -10.34
CA CYS A 71 3.44 -19.83 -10.88
C CYS A 71 2.45 -20.70 -10.12
N TYR A 72 2.06 -20.33 -8.89
CA TYR A 72 1.16 -21.12 -8.02
C TYR A 72 1.60 -22.59 -7.84
N ASP A 73 2.91 -22.83 -7.93
CA ASP A 73 3.51 -24.17 -8.01
C ASP A 73 4.56 -24.33 -6.90
N GLU A 74 5.55 -23.43 -6.89
CA GLU A 74 6.67 -23.43 -5.95
C GLU A 74 6.45 -22.48 -4.77
N GLU A 75 7.05 -22.80 -3.63
CA GLU A 75 7.00 -21.95 -2.44
C GLU A 75 7.78 -20.63 -2.62
N ARG A 76 7.35 -19.60 -1.89
CA ARG A 76 8.07 -18.32 -1.80
C ARG A 76 9.35 -18.52 -1.01
N ASN A 77 10.46 -18.62 -1.72
CA ASN A 77 11.78 -18.86 -1.15
C ASN A 77 12.78 -17.74 -1.46
N CYS A 78 12.31 -16.54 -1.82
CA CYS A 78 13.20 -15.42 -2.10
C CYS A 78 12.59 -14.05 -1.74
N PHE A 79 13.46 -13.06 -1.60
CA PHE A 79 13.09 -11.68 -1.30
C PHE A 79 13.86 -10.66 -2.15
N TYR A 80 13.22 -9.51 -2.36
CA TYR A 80 13.76 -8.42 -3.18
C TYR A 80 14.46 -7.36 -2.33
N VAL A 81 15.68 -6.97 -2.69
CA VAL A 81 16.44 -5.91 -2.00
C VAL A 81 16.35 -4.60 -2.78
N PRO A 82 16.06 -3.45 -2.15
CA PRO A 82 16.03 -3.21 -0.70
C PRO A 82 14.64 -3.29 -0.04
N CYS A 83 13.57 -3.62 -0.76
CA CYS A 83 12.22 -3.57 -0.20
C CYS A 83 11.84 -4.69 0.78
N GLY A 84 12.53 -5.84 0.76
CA GLY A 84 12.28 -6.98 1.65
C GLY A 84 11.06 -7.84 1.32
N HIS A 85 10.22 -7.48 0.36
CA HIS A 85 9.03 -8.27 0.01
C HIS A 85 9.37 -9.66 -0.52
N CYS A 86 8.64 -10.67 -0.03
CA CYS A 86 8.75 -12.08 -0.40
C CYS A 86 7.43 -12.54 -1.04
N ALA A 87 7.25 -12.31 -2.34
CA ALA A 87 6.01 -12.63 -3.05
C ALA A 87 6.14 -13.84 -3.99
N THR A 88 7.37 -14.27 -4.31
CA THR A 88 7.63 -15.18 -5.44
C THR A 88 8.66 -16.24 -5.08
N CYS A 89 8.67 -17.34 -5.85
CA CYS A 89 9.76 -18.30 -5.87
C CYS A 89 10.97 -17.73 -6.63
N TYR A 90 12.15 -18.28 -6.39
CA TYR A 90 13.40 -17.79 -6.96
C TYR A 90 13.41 -17.77 -8.50
N VAL A 91 12.79 -18.77 -9.14
CA VAL A 91 12.70 -18.85 -10.61
C VAL A 91 11.87 -17.70 -11.17
N CYS A 92 10.69 -17.45 -10.60
CA CYS A 92 9.83 -16.35 -11.01
C CYS A 92 10.46 -14.99 -10.69
N ALA A 93 11.15 -14.86 -9.55
CA ALA A 93 11.89 -13.66 -9.23
C ALA A 93 13.00 -13.36 -10.26
N GLN A 94 13.76 -14.37 -10.68
CA GLN A 94 14.81 -14.20 -11.67
C GLN A 94 14.26 -13.74 -13.03
N ARG A 95 13.08 -14.23 -13.44
CA ARG A 95 12.39 -13.75 -14.65
C ARG A 95 12.06 -12.26 -14.55
N ILE A 96 11.54 -11.80 -13.41
CA ILE A 96 11.26 -10.37 -13.18
C ILE A 96 12.56 -9.55 -13.21
N PHE A 97 13.61 -10.03 -12.57
CA PHE A 97 14.89 -9.31 -12.50
C PHE A 97 15.59 -9.19 -13.87
N ASN A 98 15.38 -10.17 -14.75
CA ASN A 98 15.91 -10.16 -16.11
C ASN A 98 15.01 -9.40 -17.11
N SER A 99 13.80 -9.00 -16.71
CA SER A 99 12.92 -8.18 -17.53
C SER A 99 13.39 -6.73 -17.58
N GLU A 100 12.95 -5.98 -18.60
CA GLU A 100 13.25 -4.54 -18.73
C GLU A 100 12.81 -3.75 -17.48
N ASN A 101 11.72 -4.18 -16.85
CA ASN A 101 11.10 -3.55 -15.69
C ASN A 101 11.31 -4.39 -14.42
N LYS A 102 12.54 -4.40 -13.90
CA LYS A 102 12.90 -5.08 -12.64
C LYS A 102 12.36 -4.37 -11.40
N VAL A 103 11.05 -4.40 -11.23
CA VAL A 103 10.33 -3.83 -10.08
C VAL A 103 9.69 -4.92 -9.24
N CYS A 104 9.61 -4.68 -7.92
CA CYS A 104 8.95 -5.59 -6.99
C CYS A 104 7.45 -5.67 -7.32
N PRO A 105 6.84 -6.87 -7.43
CA PRO A 105 5.42 -7.02 -7.74
C PRO A 105 4.50 -6.52 -6.63
N VAL A 106 5.01 -6.35 -5.40
CA VAL A 106 4.24 -5.86 -4.25
C VAL A 106 4.27 -4.34 -4.17
N CYS A 107 5.46 -3.75 -4.06
CA CYS A 107 5.61 -2.32 -3.79
C CYS A 107 6.14 -1.49 -4.97
N ARG A 108 6.32 -2.12 -6.15
CA ARG A 108 6.84 -1.50 -7.38
C ARG A 108 8.22 -0.83 -7.25
N ARG A 109 8.92 -1.02 -6.13
CA ARG A 109 10.28 -0.53 -5.92
C ARG A 109 11.25 -1.30 -6.82
N PHE A 110 12.23 -0.60 -7.36
CA PHE A 110 13.30 -1.21 -8.17
C PHE A 110 14.04 -2.31 -7.39
N ILE A 111 14.25 -3.45 -8.05
CA ILE A 111 14.95 -4.61 -7.50
C ILE A 111 16.44 -4.43 -7.79
N GLY A 112 17.22 -4.18 -6.73
CA GLY A 112 18.68 -4.15 -6.82
C GLY A 112 19.28 -5.56 -6.83
N LYS A 113 18.76 -6.46 -5.99
CA LYS A 113 19.22 -7.85 -5.84
C LYS A 113 18.08 -8.77 -5.44
N ILE A 114 18.19 -10.06 -5.80
CA ILE A 114 17.33 -11.13 -5.28
C ILE A 114 18.17 -12.01 -4.35
N ARG A 115 17.59 -12.41 -3.22
CA ARG A 115 18.22 -13.32 -2.25
C ARG A 115 17.28 -14.47 -1.93
N LYS A 116 17.80 -15.69 -1.85
CA LYS A 116 17.05 -16.85 -1.37
C LYS A 116 16.91 -16.79 0.16
N LEU A 117 15.75 -17.20 0.65
CA LEU A 117 15.52 -17.48 2.05
C LEU A 117 16.08 -18.88 2.34
N PHE A 118 16.98 -18.97 3.30
CA PHE A 118 17.43 -20.24 3.86
C PHE A 118 16.89 -20.28 5.28
N ALA A 119 15.89 -21.13 5.53
CA ALA A 119 15.53 -21.48 6.89
C ALA A 119 16.55 -22.50 7.41
N PRO A 120 17.02 -22.37 8.67
CA PRO A 120 17.80 -23.40 9.33
C PRO A 120 16.97 -24.66 9.63
#